data_AF-D7DNC6-F1
#
_entry.id   AF-D7DNC6-F1
#
_cell.length_a   1.000
_cell.length_b   1.000
_cell.length_c   1.000
_cell.angle_alpha   90.00
_cell.angle_beta   90.00
_cell.angle_gamma   90.00
#
_symmetry.space_group_name_H-M   'P 1'
#
loop_
_entity.id
_entity.type
_entity.pdbx_description
1 polymer ?
#
loop_
_entity_poly.entity_id
_entity_poly.type
_entity_poly.pdbx_seq_one_letter_code
_entity_poly.pdbx_strand_id
1 'polypeptide(L)'
;MTKENLQQLRQLIAQSAARMMAEDGISDYAYAKKKAGRQAGALDGDVLPSNAEIEEELKLYNALFLSDEQPENLRELRKNALFTMKLLEKFNPYLTGSVLDGTAGLGSETHIHLFADSLKEVEMFLLNQDIPFETNEKTYRVMNDGKRDKKGEHRKKVPVFSLEMSTGVIKLSVFEVDEIRIATKRAADGSNAERANIQDVKALLA
;
A
#
# COMPACT_ATOMS: atom_id res chain seq x y z
N MET A 1 -1.88 -36.22 9.12
CA MET A 1 -0.92 -35.14 9.44
C MET A 1 -1.44 -34.40 10.66
N THR A 2 -0.65 -34.32 11.72
CA THR A 2 -0.98 -33.60 12.96
C THR A 2 -1.18 -32.11 12.69
N LYS A 3 -2.15 -31.48 13.38
CA LYS A 3 -2.49 -30.04 13.25
C LYS A 3 -1.25 -29.13 13.30
N GLU A 4 -0.26 -29.52 14.09
CA GLU A 4 1.00 -28.83 14.30
C GLU A 4 1.88 -28.77 13.03
N ASN A 5 1.93 -29.85 12.24
CA ASN A 5 2.68 -29.85 10.97
C ASN A 5 2.05 -28.91 9.92
N LEU A 6 0.72 -28.77 9.93
CA LEU A 6 0.03 -27.84 9.03
C LEU A 6 0.27 -26.38 9.42
N GLN A 7 0.36 -26.09 10.72
CA GLN A 7 0.67 -24.76 11.22
C GLN A 7 2.11 -24.36 10.89
N GLN A 8 3.07 -25.26 11.07
CA GLN A 8 4.46 -25.06 10.66
C GLN A 8 4.59 -24.85 9.15
N LEU A 9 3.90 -25.65 8.34
CA LEU A 9 3.90 -25.48 6.89
C LEU A 9 3.31 -24.13 6.47
N ARG A 10 2.21 -23.70 7.09
CA ARG A 10 1.62 -22.38 6.84
C ARG A 10 2.59 -21.25 7.17
N GLN A 11 3.29 -21.35 8.30
CA GLN A 11 4.28 -20.35 8.70
C GLN A 11 5.45 -20.28 7.70
N LEU A 12 5.97 -21.42 7.26
CA LEU A 12 7.01 -21.47 6.21
C LEU A 12 6.55 -20.81 4.91
N ILE A 13 5.30 -21.04 4.51
CA ILE A 13 4.71 -20.39 3.33
C ILE A 13 4.60 -18.87 3.55
N ALA A 14 4.21 -18.41 4.74
CA ALA A 14 4.12 -16.99 5.06
C ALA A 14 5.49 -16.31 4.99
N GLN A 15 6.52 -16.91 5.59
CA GLN A 15 7.91 -16.42 5.54
C GLN A 15 8.45 -16.38 4.11
N SER A 16 8.21 -17.43 3.32
CA SER A 16 8.62 -17.49 1.91
C SER A 16 7.91 -16.41 1.08
N ALA A 17 6.60 -16.21 1.29
CA ALA A 17 5.85 -15.16 0.61
C ALA A 17 6.37 -13.76 1.00
N ALA A 18 6.58 -13.51 2.29
CA ALA A 18 7.14 -12.25 2.80
C ALA A 18 8.51 -11.95 2.17
N ARG A 19 9.40 -12.94 2.12
CA ARG A 19 10.71 -12.79 1.46
C ARG A 19 10.58 -12.41 -0.02
N MET A 20 9.71 -13.07 -0.78
CA MET A 20 9.51 -12.69 -2.19
C MET A 20 8.93 -11.28 -2.33
N MET A 21 8.07 -10.84 -1.41
CA MET A 21 7.55 -9.47 -1.44
C MET A 21 8.64 -8.44 -1.13
N ALA A 22 9.53 -8.75 -0.19
CA ALA A 22 10.65 -7.87 0.19
C ALA A 22 11.76 -7.81 -0.87
N GLU A 23 12.16 -8.96 -1.42
CA GLU A 23 13.33 -9.08 -2.32
C GLU A 23 12.94 -8.99 -3.81
N ASP A 24 11.87 -9.67 -4.23
CA ASP A 24 11.46 -9.73 -5.64
C ASP A 24 10.52 -8.58 -6.02
N GLY A 25 10.19 -7.66 -5.10
CA GLY A 25 9.28 -6.53 -5.33
C GLY A 25 7.83 -6.93 -5.61
N ILE A 26 7.41 -8.13 -5.19
CA ILE A 26 6.03 -8.59 -5.38
C ILE A 26 5.10 -7.83 -4.43
N SER A 27 4.14 -7.08 -4.98
CA SER A 27 3.16 -6.32 -4.20
C SER A 27 1.81 -7.03 -3.99
N ASP A 28 1.50 -8.05 -4.80
CA ASP A 28 0.25 -8.83 -4.70
C ASP A 28 0.40 -10.03 -3.75
N TYR A 29 -0.21 -9.92 -2.57
CA TYR A 29 -0.28 -10.99 -1.57
C TYR A 29 -0.84 -12.31 -2.11
N ALA A 30 -1.85 -12.27 -2.97
CA ALA A 30 -2.47 -13.47 -3.53
C ALA A 30 -1.53 -14.18 -4.49
N TYR A 31 -0.76 -13.42 -5.28
CA TYR A 31 0.29 -13.96 -6.12
C TYR A 31 1.43 -14.55 -5.27
N ALA A 32 1.93 -13.79 -4.29
CA ALA A 32 3.02 -14.20 -3.41
C ALA A 32 2.73 -15.52 -2.68
N LYS A 33 1.58 -15.64 -2.02
CA LYS A 33 1.23 -16.86 -1.27
C LYS A 33 0.95 -18.07 -2.15
N LYS A 34 0.39 -17.87 -3.34
CA LYS A 34 0.22 -18.96 -4.30
C LYS A 34 1.56 -19.45 -4.83
N LYS A 35 2.49 -18.54 -5.13
CA LYS A 35 3.86 -18.87 -5.58
C LYS A 35 4.60 -19.63 -4.46
N ALA A 36 4.59 -19.11 -3.23
CA ALA A 36 5.19 -19.75 -2.06
C ALA A 36 4.57 -21.12 -1.74
N GLY A 37 3.23 -21.22 -1.76
CA GLY A 37 2.53 -22.49 -1.51
C GLY A 37 2.90 -23.58 -2.52
N ARG A 38 3.01 -23.23 -3.81
CA ARG A 38 3.47 -24.16 -4.85
C ARG A 38 4.90 -24.63 -4.60
N GLN A 39 5.80 -23.74 -4.20
CA GLN A 39 7.19 -24.10 -3.88
C GLN A 39 7.28 -25.02 -2.65
N ALA A 40 6.39 -24.85 -1.68
CA ALA A 40 6.30 -25.67 -0.49
C ALA A 40 5.52 -27.00 -0.68
N GLY A 41 5.06 -27.31 -1.90
CA GLY A 41 4.28 -28.51 -2.19
C GLY A 41 2.83 -28.48 -1.68
N ALA A 42 2.34 -27.32 -1.23
CA ALA A 42 0.96 -27.12 -0.79
C ALA A 42 0.07 -26.79 -2.01
N LEU A 43 -0.50 -27.84 -2.61
CA LEU A 43 -1.40 -27.75 -3.77
C LEU A 43 -2.84 -27.37 -3.38
N ASP A 44 -3.27 -27.78 -2.18
CA ASP A 44 -4.59 -27.48 -1.64
C ASP A 44 -4.55 -26.20 -0.78
N GLY A 45 -5.50 -25.29 -1.03
CA GLY A 45 -5.56 -23.96 -0.43
C GLY A 45 -5.73 -23.92 1.10
N ASP A 46 -5.95 -25.08 1.75
CA ASP A 46 -6.20 -25.21 3.19
C ASP A 46 -5.01 -24.81 4.07
N VAL A 47 -3.80 -24.75 3.49
CA VAL A 47 -2.56 -24.42 4.22
C VAL A 47 -2.02 -23.03 3.85
N LEU A 48 -2.69 -22.29 2.96
CA LEU A 48 -2.23 -20.96 2.59
C LEU A 48 -2.44 -19.95 3.74
N PRO A 49 -1.44 -19.08 4.01
CA PRO A 49 -1.58 -18.03 5.00
C PRO A 49 -2.58 -16.95 4.54
N SER A 50 -3.13 -16.26 5.53
CA SER A 50 -3.82 -14.99 5.38
C SER A 50 -2.85 -13.89 4.95
N ASN A 51 -3.37 -12.82 4.37
CA ASN A 51 -2.49 -11.69 3.99
C ASN A 51 -1.95 -10.97 5.24
N ALA A 52 -2.67 -10.98 6.36
CA ALA A 52 -2.21 -10.45 7.64
C ALA A 52 -1.00 -11.23 8.18
N GLU A 53 -1.03 -12.57 8.16
CA GLU A 53 0.13 -13.40 8.54
C GLU A 53 1.36 -13.10 7.66
N ILE A 54 1.17 -12.87 6.36
CA ILE A 54 2.26 -12.49 5.45
C ILE A 54 2.79 -11.10 5.76
N GLU A 55 1.91 -10.14 6.07
CA GLU A 55 2.30 -8.78 6.45
C GLU A 55 3.13 -8.76 7.75
N GLU A 56 2.74 -9.55 8.75
CA GLU A 56 3.50 -9.71 9.99
C GLU A 56 4.90 -10.29 9.72
N GLU A 57 4.99 -11.37 8.95
CA GLU A 57 6.28 -11.96 8.57
C GLU A 57 7.11 -11.00 7.70
N LEU A 58 6.48 -10.17 6.86
CA LEU A 58 7.17 -9.13 6.08
C LEU A 58 7.76 -8.05 6.98
N LYS A 59 7.02 -7.60 8.00
CA LYS A 59 7.55 -6.66 9.01
C LYS A 59 8.72 -7.25 9.76
N LEU A 60 8.61 -8.51 10.19
CA LEU A 60 9.69 -9.23 10.87
C LEU A 60 10.91 -9.43 9.97
N TYR A 61 10.70 -9.83 8.72
CA TYR A 61 11.76 -10.01 7.73
C TYR A 61 12.55 -8.72 7.53
N ASN A 62 11.85 -7.61 7.29
CA ASN A 62 12.46 -6.30 7.12
C ASN A 62 13.26 -5.88 8.36
N ALA A 63 12.74 -6.13 9.56
CA ALA A 63 13.43 -5.82 10.81
C ALA A 63 14.70 -6.67 11.04
N LEU A 64 14.70 -7.93 10.60
CA LEU A 64 15.79 -8.88 10.85
C LEU A 64 16.90 -8.88 9.79
N PHE A 65 16.55 -8.75 8.51
CA PHE A 65 17.48 -8.96 7.39
C PHE A 65 17.86 -7.69 6.65
N LEU A 66 17.12 -6.59 6.84
CA LEU A 66 17.34 -5.33 6.15
C LEU A 66 17.66 -4.18 7.11
N SER A 67 18.15 -4.51 8.33
CA SER A 67 18.34 -3.55 9.43
C SER A 67 19.31 -2.40 9.14
N ASP A 68 20.20 -2.54 8.15
CA ASP A 68 21.17 -1.49 7.82
C ASP A 68 20.77 -0.66 6.57
N GLU A 69 20.12 -1.24 5.56
CA GLU A 69 19.81 -0.55 4.28
C GLU A 69 18.33 -0.09 4.16
N GLN A 70 17.36 -0.77 4.80
CA GLN A 70 15.95 -0.39 4.68
C GLN A 70 15.50 0.81 5.51
N PRO A 71 15.98 1.05 6.75
CA PRO A 71 15.56 2.22 7.50
C PRO A 71 15.84 3.51 6.72
N GLU A 72 16.96 3.54 5.99
CA GLU A 72 17.30 4.65 5.10
C GLU A 72 16.37 4.73 3.89
N ASN A 73 16.13 3.62 3.18
CA ASN A 73 15.22 3.63 2.03
C ASN A 73 13.79 4.04 2.41
N LEU A 74 13.21 3.45 3.47
CA LEU A 74 11.87 3.82 3.95
C LEU A 74 11.82 5.28 4.39
N ARG A 75 12.88 5.76 5.06
CA ARG A 75 13.01 7.17 5.45
C ARG A 75 13.10 8.08 4.23
N GLU A 76 13.83 7.71 3.19
CA GLU A 76 13.89 8.46 1.93
C GLU A 76 12.53 8.47 1.23
N LEU A 77 11.83 7.33 1.12
CA LEU A 77 10.46 7.28 0.60
C LEU A 77 9.51 8.20 1.37
N ARG A 78 9.61 8.21 2.71
CA ARG A 78 8.81 9.11 3.56
C ARG A 78 9.20 10.59 3.40
N LYS A 79 10.48 10.91 3.21
CA LYS A 79 10.92 12.29 2.91
C LYS A 79 10.38 12.77 1.57
N ASN A 80 10.45 11.92 0.54
CA ASN A 80 9.92 12.24 -0.79
C ASN A 80 8.40 12.37 -0.76
N ALA A 81 7.70 11.46 -0.08
CA ALA A 81 6.28 11.60 0.18
C ALA A 81 5.97 12.94 0.86
N LEU A 82 6.69 13.29 1.92
CA LEU A 82 6.49 14.55 2.64
C LEU A 82 6.74 15.78 1.74
N PHE A 83 7.77 15.74 0.90
CA PHE A 83 8.05 16.80 -0.07
C PHE A 83 6.88 16.97 -1.05
N THR A 84 6.43 15.88 -1.66
CA THR A 84 5.30 15.87 -2.61
C THR A 84 4.00 16.30 -1.94
N MET A 85 3.73 15.86 -0.70
CA MET A 85 2.57 16.27 0.07
C MET A 85 2.60 17.77 0.37
N LYS A 86 3.75 18.36 0.67
CA LYS A 86 3.85 19.83 0.84
C LYS A 86 3.58 20.59 -0.45
N LEU A 87 4.10 20.10 -1.57
CA LEU A 87 3.85 20.69 -2.89
C LEU A 87 2.35 20.68 -3.25
N LEU A 88 1.66 19.60 -2.88
CA LEU A 88 0.25 19.37 -3.16
C LEU A 88 -0.66 19.73 -1.98
N GLU A 89 -0.20 20.54 -1.02
CA GLU A 89 -0.91 20.81 0.24
C GLU A 89 -2.35 21.32 0.02
N LYS A 90 -2.56 22.12 -1.03
CA LYS A 90 -3.89 22.63 -1.39
C LYS A 90 -4.93 21.54 -1.73
N PHE A 91 -4.48 20.33 -2.06
CA PHE A 91 -5.33 19.17 -2.36
C PHE A 91 -5.46 18.20 -1.17
N ASN A 92 -5.14 18.67 0.05
CA ASN A 92 -5.29 17.94 1.30
C ASN A 92 -4.71 16.51 1.25
N PRO A 93 -3.38 16.36 1.06
CA PRO A 93 -2.76 15.08 0.77
C PRO A 93 -2.56 14.20 2.01
N TYR A 94 -2.75 12.89 1.84
CA TYR A 94 -2.52 11.87 2.87
C TYR A 94 -1.67 10.71 2.33
N LEU A 95 -0.60 10.36 3.05
CA LEU A 95 0.19 9.16 2.76
C LEU A 95 -0.59 7.90 3.15
N THR A 96 -0.54 6.87 2.30
CA THR A 96 -1.18 5.57 2.54
C THR A 96 -0.30 4.41 2.06
N GLY A 97 -0.71 3.18 2.39
CA GLY A 97 -0.08 1.96 1.89
C GLY A 97 1.25 1.62 2.56
N SER A 98 2.10 0.86 1.87
CA SER A 98 3.29 0.22 2.46
C SER A 98 4.31 1.21 3.05
N VAL A 99 4.43 2.42 2.48
CA VAL A 99 5.34 3.47 3.00
C VAL A 99 4.85 4.02 4.34
N LEU A 100 3.53 4.11 4.55
CA LEU A 100 2.95 4.43 5.84
C LEU A 100 3.14 3.25 6.80
N ASP A 101 2.68 2.07 6.39
CA ASP A 101 2.61 0.85 7.21
C ASP A 101 4.01 0.30 7.62
N GLY A 102 5.07 0.82 7.02
CA GLY A 102 6.46 0.43 7.28
C GLY A 102 6.87 -0.88 6.61
N THR A 103 6.10 -1.31 5.61
CA THR A 103 6.31 -2.58 4.87
C THR A 103 6.87 -2.36 3.47
N ALA A 104 7.25 -1.12 3.13
CA ALA A 104 7.81 -0.79 1.82
C ALA A 104 9.17 -1.47 1.62
N GLY A 105 9.21 -2.42 0.68
CA GLY A 105 10.42 -3.02 0.14
C GLY A 105 11.05 -2.22 -1.02
N LEU A 106 12.06 -2.82 -1.66
CA LEU A 106 12.71 -2.24 -2.83
C LEU A 106 11.71 -2.04 -3.98
N GLY A 107 11.73 -0.87 -4.63
CA GLY A 107 10.81 -0.56 -5.73
C GLY A 107 9.36 -0.34 -5.32
N SER A 108 9.08 -0.20 -4.02
CA SER A 108 7.72 0.08 -3.55
C SER A 108 7.20 1.42 -4.10
N GLU A 109 5.99 1.40 -4.61
CA GLU A 109 5.28 2.62 -4.97
C GLU A 109 4.86 3.39 -3.71
N THR A 110 4.98 4.71 -3.76
CA THR A 110 4.45 5.59 -2.72
C THR A 110 3.02 5.98 -3.09
N HIS A 111 2.05 5.68 -2.24
CA HIS A 111 0.66 6.04 -2.48
C HIS A 111 0.26 7.27 -1.66
N ILE A 112 -0.28 8.29 -2.34
CA ILE A 112 -0.82 9.49 -1.73
C ILE A 112 -2.26 9.66 -2.19
N HIS A 113 -3.17 9.84 -1.25
CA HIS A 113 -4.54 10.23 -1.54
C HIS A 113 -4.63 11.75 -1.55
N LEU A 114 -5.24 12.31 -2.59
CA LEU A 114 -5.60 13.72 -2.72
C LEU A 114 -7.12 13.85 -2.64
N PHE A 115 -7.58 14.96 -2.08
CA PHE A 115 -9.01 15.32 -2.01
C PHE A 115 -9.17 16.69 -2.66
N ALA A 116 -9.75 16.71 -3.86
CA ALA A 116 -9.84 17.90 -4.70
C ALA A 116 -11.25 18.08 -5.25
N ASP A 117 -11.62 19.34 -5.56
CA ASP A 117 -12.94 19.66 -6.12
C ASP A 117 -13.11 19.06 -7.52
N SER A 118 -12.02 18.89 -8.27
CA SER A 118 -12.05 18.18 -9.54
C SER A 118 -10.68 17.58 -9.89
N LEU A 119 -10.70 16.48 -10.67
CA LEU A 119 -9.49 15.88 -11.24
C LEU A 119 -8.68 16.88 -12.09
N LYS A 120 -9.39 17.71 -12.87
CA LYS A 120 -8.80 18.74 -13.74
C LYS A 120 -7.97 19.75 -12.96
N GLU A 121 -8.35 20.07 -11.74
CA GLU A 121 -7.60 21.04 -10.94
C GLU A 121 -6.21 20.50 -10.55
N VAL A 122 -6.14 19.20 -10.22
CA VAL A 122 -4.88 18.49 -9.94
C VAL A 122 -4.05 18.40 -11.21
N GLU A 123 -4.66 17.99 -12.32
CA GLU A 123 -4.00 17.89 -13.63
C GLU A 123 -3.38 19.22 -14.06
N MET A 124 -4.15 20.30 -14.03
CA MET A 124 -3.66 21.65 -14.37
C MET A 124 -2.56 22.12 -13.43
N PHE A 125 -2.62 21.78 -12.14
CA PHE A 125 -1.55 22.11 -11.22
C PHE A 125 -0.24 21.41 -11.60
N LEU A 126 -0.28 20.10 -11.89
CA LEU A 126 0.90 19.35 -12.30
C LEU A 126 1.51 19.91 -13.60
N LEU A 127 0.66 20.21 -14.60
CA LEU A 127 1.09 20.83 -15.85
C LEU A 127 1.71 22.21 -15.64
N ASN A 128 1.09 23.08 -14.83
CA ASN A 128 1.61 24.42 -14.55
C ASN A 128 2.93 24.42 -13.76
N GLN A 129 3.28 23.31 -13.13
CA GLN A 129 4.55 23.12 -12.43
C GLN A 129 5.57 22.35 -13.28
N ASP A 130 5.25 22.07 -14.56
CA ASP A 130 6.05 21.27 -15.48
C ASP A 130 6.41 19.89 -14.91
N ILE A 131 5.51 19.30 -14.13
CA ILE A 131 5.69 17.97 -13.53
C ILE A 131 5.18 16.91 -14.51
N PRO A 132 6.04 16.02 -15.03
CA PRO A 132 5.60 14.93 -15.88
C PRO A 132 4.75 13.92 -15.11
N PHE A 133 3.67 13.43 -15.72
CA PHE A 133 2.82 12.41 -15.13
C PHE A 133 2.20 11.49 -16.16
N GLU A 134 1.85 10.29 -15.72
CA GLU A 134 0.97 9.38 -16.45
C GLU A 134 -0.39 9.24 -15.75
N THR A 135 -1.45 9.11 -16.52
CA THR A 135 -2.81 8.93 -15.98
C THR A 135 -3.21 7.46 -16.00
N ASN A 136 -3.80 6.98 -14.91
CA ASN A 136 -4.30 5.62 -14.75
C ASN A 136 -5.57 5.61 -13.87
N GLU A 137 -6.11 4.42 -13.57
CA GLU A 137 -7.18 4.21 -12.60
C GLU A 137 -6.78 3.14 -11.60
N LYS A 138 -7.19 3.30 -10.34
CA LYS A 138 -7.08 2.27 -9.31
C LYS A 138 -8.45 2.00 -8.70
N THR A 139 -8.74 0.73 -8.48
CA THR A 139 -9.99 0.31 -7.83
C THR A 139 -9.75 0.16 -6.32
N TYR A 140 -10.51 0.90 -5.53
CA TYR A 140 -10.49 0.81 -4.07
C TYR A 140 -11.75 0.15 -3.54
N ARG A 141 -11.59 -0.70 -2.52
CA ARG A 141 -12.71 -1.11 -1.67
C ARG A 141 -12.99 0.02 -0.69
N VAL A 142 -14.24 0.45 -0.60
CA VAL A 142 -14.68 1.55 0.28
C VAL A 142 -15.75 1.08 1.24
N MET A 143 -15.85 1.73 2.39
CA MET A 143 -16.94 1.50 3.33
C MET A 143 -18.25 2.07 2.77
N ASN A 144 -19.36 1.37 3.00
CA ASN A 144 -20.69 1.79 2.54
C ASN A 144 -21.18 3.01 3.34
N ASP A 145 -21.97 3.89 2.71
CA ASP A 145 -22.52 5.14 3.27
C ASP A 145 -23.59 4.97 4.38
N GLY A 146 -23.68 3.77 4.97
CA GLY A 146 -24.69 3.41 5.96
C GLY A 146 -25.94 2.73 5.40
N LYS A 147 -26.08 2.56 4.07
CA LYS A 147 -27.14 1.71 3.51
C LYS A 147 -26.79 0.23 3.67
N ARG A 148 -27.57 -0.49 4.48
CA ARG A 148 -27.41 -1.94 4.74
C ARG A 148 -27.72 -2.78 3.50
N ASP A 149 -26.86 -2.75 2.48
CA ASP A 149 -26.89 -3.74 1.41
C ASP A 149 -26.04 -4.95 1.81
N LYS A 150 -26.74 -6.01 2.20
CA LYS A 150 -26.20 -7.35 2.44
C LYS A 150 -25.84 -8.01 1.10
N LYS A 151 -24.80 -7.54 0.41
CA LYS A 151 -23.97 -8.25 -0.60
C LYS A 151 -23.29 -7.22 -1.50
N GLY A 152 -22.05 -6.89 -1.19
CA GLY A 152 -21.18 -6.17 -2.13
C GLY A 152 -20.13 -5.35 -1.41
N GLU A 153 -18.87 -5.75 -1.55
CA GLU A 153 -17.76 -4.81 -1.36
C GLU A 153 -17.96 -3.69 -2.39
N HIS A 154 -18.30 -2.47 -1.96
CA HIS A 154 -18.36 -1.34 -2.86
C HIS A 154 -16.96 -1.06 -3.38
N ARG A 155 -16.81 -1.17 -4.71
CA ARG A 155 -15.58 -0.88 -5.42
C ARG A 155 -15.73 0.45 -6.11
N LYS A 156 -14.89 1.42 -5.75
CA LYS A 156 -14.80 2.71 -6.43
C LYS A 156 -13.57 2.73 -7.32
N LYS A 157 -13.75 3.14 -8.58
CA LYS A 157 -12.65 3.50 -9.46
C LYS A 157 -12.22 4.93 -9.14
N VAL A 158 -10.93 5.11 -8.95
CA VAL A 158 -10.31 6.38 -8.55
C VAL A 158 -9.23 6.70 -9.57
N PRO A 159 -9.26 7.89 -10.21
CA PRO A 159 -8.19 8.34 -11.10
C PRO A 159 -6.86 8.44 -10.36
N VAL A 160 -5.77 8.11 -11.03
CA VAL A 160 -4.43 8.13 -10.48
C VAL A 160 -3.47 8.86 -11.42
N PHE A 161 -2.72 9.82 -10.89
CA PHE A 161 -1.52 10.34 -11.56
C PHE A 161 -0.28 9.61 -11.04
N SER A 162 0.57 9.13 -11.93
CA SER A 162 1.83 8.48 -11.61
C SER A 162 2.97 9.44 -11.91
N LEU A 163 3.77 9.76 -10.89
CA LEU A 163 4.95 10.61 -11.00
C LEU A 163 6.20 9.73 -10.87
N GLU A 164 7.07 9.78 -11.87
CA GLU A 164 8.37 9.11 -11.84
C GLU A 164 9.38 10.00 -11.10
N MET A 165 9.91 9.51 -9.97
CA MET A 165 10.92 10.21 -9.18
C MET A 165 12.20 9.37 -9.12
N SER A 166 13.33 10.00 -8.79
CA SER A 166 14.61 9.29 -8.60
C SER A 166 14.56 8.20 -7.52
N THR A 167 13.64 8.32 -6.57
CA THR A 167 13.46 7.39 -5.45
C THR A 167 12.34 6.38 -5.65
N GLY A 168 11.73 6.35 -6.84
CA GLY A 168 10.61 5.46 -7.18
C GLY A 168 9.35 6.21 -7.60
N VAL A 169 8.27 5.46 -7.82
CA VAL A 169 7.03 5.99 -8.38
C VAL A 169 6.11 6.50 -7.26
N ILE A 170 5.60 7.72 -7.42
CA ILE A 170 4.54 8.26 -6.57
C ILE A 170 3.20 8.17 -7.30
N LYS A 171 2.22 7.51 -6.69
CA LYS A 171 0.85 7.37 -7.20
C LYS A 171 -0.08 8.30 -6.42
N LEU A 172 -0.61 9.31 -7.10
CA LEU A 172 -1.57 10.29 -6.57
C LEU A 172 -2.99 9.84 -6.92
N SER A 173 -3.70 9.24 -5.96
CA SER A 173 -5.11 8.86 -6.13
C SER A 173 -6.02 10.03 -5.78
N VAL A 174 -6.85 10.49 -6.72
CA VAL A 174 -7.66 11.70 -6.55
C VAL A 174 -9.11 11.35 -6.22
N PHE A 175 -9.53 11.69 -5.00
CA PHE A 175 -10.89 11.54 -4.49
C PHE A 175 -11.62 12.89 -4.50
N GLU A 176 -12.94 12.85 -4.41
CA GLU A 176 -13.76 14.05 -4.20
C GLU A 176 -13.62 14.52 -2.74
N VAL A 177 -13.80 15.83 -2.49
CA VAL A 177 -13.53 16.45 -1.18
C VAL A 177 -14.36 15.84 -0.04
N ASP A 178 -15.62 15.48 -0.31
CA ASP A 178 -16.54 14.88 0.66
C ASP A 178 -16.18 13.43 1.02
N GLU A 179 -15.38 12.76 0.19
CA GLU A 179 -14.93 11.38 0.41
C GLU A 179 -13.79 11.25 1.42
N ILE A 180 -13.29 12.37 1.97
CA ILE A 180 -12.27 12.32 3.03
C ILE A 180 -12.70 11.47 4.22
N ARG A 181 -14.01 11.41 4.49
CA ARG A 181 -14.60 10.60 5.58
C ARG A 181 -14.77 9.13 5.22
N ILE A 182 -14.68 8.78 3.95
CA ILE A 182 -14.85 7.40 3.47
C ILE A 182 -13.50 6.70 3.53
N ALA A 183 -13.37 5.77 4.48
CA ALA A 183 -12.18 4.94 4.60
C ALA A 183 -12.09 3.94 3.44
N THR A 184 -10.94 3.91 2.78
CA THR A 184 -10.54 2.81 1.92
C THR A 184 -10.19 1.59 2.77
N LYS A 185 -10.31 0.38 2.22
CA LYS A 185 -9.98 -0.85 2.96
C LYS A 185 -8.55 -1.32 2.69
N ARG A 186 -7.89 -1.84 3.72
CA ARG A 186 -6.59 -2.51 3.60
C ARG A 186 -6.75 -3.81 2.81
N ALA A 187 -5.75 -4.14 2.00
CA ALA A 187 -5.72 -5.40 1.26
C ALA A 187 -5.39 -6.61 2.16
N ALA A 188 -4.76 -6.37 3.31
CA ALA A 188 -4.30 -7.41 4.23
C ALA A 188 -5.46 -8.07 5.00
N ASP A 189 -6.34 -7.28 5.60
CA ASP A 189 -7.33 -7.76 6.57
C ASP A 189 -8.73 -7.19 6.30
N GLY A 190 -8.89 -6.28 5.33
CA GLY A 190 -10.14 -5.58 5.05
C GLY A 190 -10.53 -4.55 6.13
N SER A 191 -9.64 -4.23 7.07
CA SER A 191 -9.83 -3.13 8.02
C SER A 191 -9.72 -1.78 7.30
N ASN A 192 -9.98 -0.69 8.02
CA ASN A 192 -9.84 0.64 7.45
C ASN A 192 -8.35 0.92 7.22
N ALA A 193 -8.00 1.32 5.99
CA ALA A 193 -6.66 1.75 5.67
C ALA A 193 -6.37 3.07 6.37
N GLU A 194 -5.20 3.13 7.01
CA GLU A 194 -4.72 4.34 7.64
C GLU A 194 -4.37 5.40 6.59
N ARG A 195 -4.44 6.65 7.03
CA ARG A 195 -4.07 7.84 6.27
C ARG A 195 -3.29 8.74 7.19
N ALA A 196 -2.07 9.10 6.81
CA ALA A 196 -1.23 10.00 7.57
C ALA A 196 -1.19 11.37 6.87
N ASN A 197 -1.54 12.43 7.59
CA ASN A 197 -1.41 13.80 7.08
C ASN A 197 0.06 14.26 7.11
N ILE A 198 0.32 15.48 6.64
CA ILE A 198 1.68 16.07 6.59
C ILE A 198 2.38 16.05 7.98
N GLN A 199 1.66 16.31 9.07
CA GLN A 199 2.23 16.32 10.42
C GLN A 199 2.53 14.91 10.92
N ASP A 200 1.64 13.96 10.66
CA ASP A 200 1.84 12.55 11.00
C ASP A 200 3.09 12.00 10.29
N VAL A 201 3.25 12.31 8.99
CA VAL A 201 4.44 11.88 8.22
C VAL A 201 5.72 12.57 8.73
N LYS A 202 5.65 13.84 9.15
CA LYS A 202 6.78 14.51 9.81
C LYS A 202 7.18 13.80 11.10
N ALA A 203 6.20 13.38 11.92
CA ALA A 203 6.47 12.66 13.15
C ALA A 203 7.15 11.31 12.92
N LEU A 204 6.84 10.63 11.81
CA LEU A 204 7.51 9.39 11.39
C LEU A 204 8.97 9.57 10.93
N LEU A 205 9.42 10.82 10.72
CA LEU A 205 10.77 11.18 10.29
C LEU A 205 11.61 11.83 11.41
N ALA A 206 10.99 12.10 12.56
CA ALA A 206 11.59 12.76 13.71
C ALA A 206 12.48 11.82 14.54
#